data_AF-A0A7X6YI91-F1
#
_entry.id   AF-A0A7X6YI91-F1
#
_cell.length_a   1.000
_cell.length_b   1.000
_cell.length_c   1.000
_cell.angle_alpha   90.00
_cell.angle_beta   90.00
_cell.angle_gamma   90.00
#
_symmetry.space_group_name_H-M   'P 1'
#
loop_
_entity.id
_entity.type
_entity.pdbx_description
1 polymer ?
#
loop_
_entity_poly.entity_id
_entity_poly.type
_entity_poly.pdbx_seq_one_letter_code
_entity_poly.pdbx_strand_id
1 'polypeptide(L)' 'MHATLCDYLADIAQNAIEAGASVIGMDVTENDGQVMVKVTDNGKGMDAATQARLWD' A
#
# COMPACT_ATOMS: atom_id res chain seq x y z
N MET A 1 1.40 -15.27 6.65
CA MET A 1 1.30 -15.01 8.11
C MET A 1 2.34 -13.95 8.41
N HIS A 2 1.91 -12.72 8.64
CA HIS A 2 2.79 -11.59 8.93
C HIS A 2 3.06 -11.54 10.44
N ALA A 3 4.33 -11.33 10.82
CA ALA A 3 4.75 -11.28 12.21
C ALA A 3 4.71 -9.83 12.74
N THR A 4 4.83 -8.85 11.85
CA THR A 4 4.90 -7.44 12.18
C THR A 4 3.99 -6.60 11.26
N LEU A 5 3.66 -5.38 11.69
CA LEU A 5 2.99 -4.40 10.83
C LEU A 5 3.83 -4.10 9.57
N CYS A 6 5.16 -4.10 9.71
CA CYS A 6 6.06 -3.86 8.59
C CYS A 6 5.93 -4.91 7.49
N ASP A 7 5.61 -6.16 7.83
CA ASP A 7 5.43 -7.21 6.81
C ASP A 7 4.18 -6.91 5.96
N TYR A 8 3.11 -6.39 6.55
CA TYR A 8 1.93 -5.94 5.79
C TYR A 8 2.25 -4.72 4.90
N LEU A 9 3.04 -3.77 5.41
CA LEU A 9 3.44 -2.59 4.65
C LEU A 9 4.38 -2.95 3.50
N ALA A 10 5.24 -3.95 3.70
CA ALA A 10 6.13 -4.47 2.67
C ALA A 10 5.35 -5.09 1.51
N ASP A 11 4.27 -5.83 1.79
CA ASP A 11 3.40 -6.38 0.74
C ASP A 11 2.72 -5.27 -0.08
N ILE A 12 2.26 -4.21 0.58
CA ILE A 12 1.66 -3.05 -0.13
C ILE A 12 2.72 -2.35 -0.98
N ALA A 13 3.93 -2.16 -0.47
CA ALA A 13 5.03 -1.58 -1.24
C ALA A 13 5.43 -2.48 -2.42
N GLN A 14 5.41 -3.81 -2.25
CA GLN A 14 5.69 -4.76 -3.32
C GLN A 14 4.67 -4.64 -4.46
N ASN A 15 3.38 -4.48 -4.15
CA ASN A 15 2.34 -4.21 -5.17
C ASN A 15 2.67 -2.96 -6.01
N ALA A 16 3.18 -1.89 -5.37
CA ALA A 16 3.61 -0.69 -6.08
C ALA A 16 4.83 -0.93 -6.99
N ILE A 17 5.80 -1.73 -6.54
CA ILE A 17 6.95 -2.12 -7.37
C ILE A 17 6.47 -2.89 -8.62
N GLU A 18 5.56 -3.85 -8.45
CA GLU A 18 4.98 -4.63 -9.56
C GLU A 18 4.10 -3.79 -10.49
N ALA A 19 3.54 -2.69 -9.98
CA ALA A 19 2.86 -1.67 -10.77
C ALA A 19 3.83 -0.76 -11.55
N GLY A 20 5.14 -0.94 -11.40
CA GLY A 20 6.18 -0.17 -12.08
C GLY A 20 6.44 1.19 -11.46
N ALA A 21 6.10 1.39 -10.18
CA ALA A 21 6.38 2.64 -9.49
C ALA A 21 7.89 2.92 -9.41
N SER A 22 8.28 4.17 -9.69
CA SER A 22 9.65 4.64 -9.51
C SER A 22 9.85 5.31 -8.14
N VAL A 23 8.76 5.72 -7.49
CA VAL A 23 8.74 6.35 -6.18
C VAL A 23 7.58 5.76 -5.38
N ILE A 24 7.88 5.34 -4.16
CA ILE A 24 6.91 4.83 -3.19
C ILE A 24 7.05 5.69 -1.94
N GLY A 25 5.98 6.37 -1.55
CA GLY A 25 5.89 7.18 -0.35
C GLY A 25 5.19 6.43 0.77
N MET A 26 5.65 6.63 2.01
CA MET A 26 5.04 6.08 3.21
C MET A 26 4.96 7.15 4.28
N ASP A 27 3.75 7.53 4.64
CA ASP A 27 3.48 8.50 5.69
C ASP A 27 2.83 7.78 6.87
N VAL A 28 3.37 8.02 8.07
CA VAL A 28 2.80 7.50 9.32
C VAL A 28 2.30 8.68 10.12
N THR A 29 1.02 8.64 10.49
CA THR A 29 0.41 9.61 11.37
C THR A 29 -0.22 8.91 12.56
N GLU A 30 -0.02 9.48 13.74
CA GLU A 30 -0.62 8.99 14.98
C GLU A 30 -1.58 10.04 15.50
N ASN A 31 -2.83 9.65 15.75
CA ASN A 31 -3.82 10.51 16.39
C ASN A 31 -4.81 9.69 17.22
N ASP A 32 -5.22 10.21 18.39
CA ASP A 32 -6.24 9.61 19.27
C ASP A 32 -6.02 8.11 19.56
N GLY A 33 -4.76 7.69 19.73
CA GLY A 33 -4.40 6.28 20.00
C GLY A 33 -4.49 5.36 18.79
N GLN A 34 -4.65 5.90 17.58
CA GLN A 34 -4.63 5.17 16.32
C GLN A 34 -3.38 5.51 15.51
N VAL A 35 -2.84 4.51 14.82
CA VAL A 35 -1.76 4.67 13.84
C VAL A 35 -2.37 4.52 12.46
N MET A 36 -2.23 5.53 11.62
CA MET A 36 -2.58 5.50 10.22
C MET A 36 -1.29 5.45 9.40
N VAL A 37 -1.17 4.45 8.53
CA VAL A 37 -0.08 4.37 7.57
C VAL A 37 -0.67 4.54 6.18
N LYS A 38 -0.16 5.53 5.45
CA LYS A 38 -0.54 5.80 4.07
C LYS A 38 0.60 5.41 3.14
N VAL A 39 0.37 4.45 2.26
CA VAL A 39 1.28 4.11 1.17
C VAL A 39 0.79 4.77 -0.11
N THR A 40 1.70 5.42 -0.83
CA THR A 40 1.42 6.07 -2.12
C THR A 40 2.45 5.63 -3.14
N ASP A 41 2.04 5.48 -4.40
CA ASP A 41 2.93 5.14 -5.49
C ASP A 41 2.57 5.92 -6.76
N ASN A 42 3.50 5.94 -7.70
CA ASN A 42 3.33 6.54 -9.02
C ASN A 42 3.32 5.50 -10.15
N GLY A 43 2.93 4.26 -9.84
CA GLY A 43 2.82 3.17 -10.79
C GLY A 43 1.63 3.32 -11.74
N LYS A 44 1.33 2.25 -12.47
CA LYS A 44 0.28 2.22 -13.51
C LYS A 44 -1.15 2.45 -13.00
N GLY A 45 -1.38 2.42 -11.69
CA GLY A 45 -2.70 2.50 -11.08
C GLY A 45 -3.57 1.28 -11.38
N MET A 46 -4.86 1.38 -11.06
CA MET A 46 -5.87 0.34 -11.30
C MET A 46 -7.07 0.94 -12.02
N ASP A 47 -7.53 0.28 -13.09
CA ASP A 47 -8.80 0.62 -13.71
C ASP A 47 -10.00 0.16 -12.85
N ALA A 48 -11.21 0.59 -13.22
CA ALA A 48 -12.41 0.29 -12.43
C ALA A 48 -12.69 -1.21 -12.30
N ALA A 49 -12.38 -2.01 -13.33
CA ALA A 49 -12.57 -3.46 -13.30
C ALA A 49 -11.61 -4.14 -12.35
N THR A 50 -10.35 -3.70 -12.33
CA THR A 50 -9.32 -4.19 -11.40
C THR A 50 -9.64 -3.77 -9.97
N GLN A 51 -10.07 -2.53 -9.75
CA GLN A 51 -10.49 -2.05 -8.42
C GLN A 51 -11.66 -2.85 -7.85
N ALA A 52 -12.63 -3.24 -8.69
CA ALA A 52 -13.79 -4.01 -8.26
C ALA A 52 -13.42 -5.40 -7.70
N ARG A 53 -12.22 -5.90 -8.02
CA ARG A 53 -11.75 -7.24 -7.66
C ARG A 53 -10.56 -7.24 -6.70
N LEU A 54 -10.23 -6.09 -6.12
CA LEU A 54 -9.12 -5.94 -5.16
C LEU A 54 -9.20 -6.90 -3.96
N TRP A 55 -10.41 -7.29 -3.58
CA TRP A 55 -10.71 -8.09 -2.39
C TRP A 55 -11.21 -9.50 -2.71
N ASP A 56 -11.30 -9.87 -4.00
CA ASP A 56 -11.59 -11.25 -4.44
C ASP A 56 -10.42 -12.18 -4.10
#